data_AF-A0A060CJ51-F1
#
_entry.id   AF-A0A060CJ51-F1
#
_cell.length_a   1.000
_cell.length_b   1.000
_cell.length_c   1.000
_cell.angle_alpha   90.00
_cell.angle_beta   90.00
_cell.angle_gamma   90.00
#
_symmetry.space_group_name_H-M   'P 1'
#
loop_
_entity.id
_entity.type
_entity.pdbx_description
1 polymer ?
#
loop_
_entity_poly.entity_id
_entity_poly.type
_entity_poly.pdbx_seq_one_letter_code
_entity_poly.pdbx_strand_id
1 'polypeptide(L)'
;GERYAALLVEFRQGSYRLVWRHGWMSDAGVVRETRQVLAELKCGKCQLQVAVGEGGLCQFSWRAEEEWRKVPLCFAAGKGKWVGAKFGLLAASMVGLQSEGYSALQDFEVIL
;
A
#
# COMPACT_ATOMS: atom_id res chain seq x y z
N GLY A 1 -12.28 -13.59 8.21
CA GLY A 1 -12.02 -12.17 7.87
C GLY A 1 -10.74 -12.02 7.08
N GLU A 2 -10.62 -10.97 6.28
CA GLU A 2 -9.52 -10.73 5.34
C GLU A 2 -8.56 -9.67 5.88
N ARG A 3 -7.25 -9.85 5.67
CA ARG A 3 -6.23 -8.88 6.08
C ARG A 3 -5.61 -8.27 4.83
N TYR A 4 -5.30 -6.99 4.90
CA TYR A 4 -4.61 -6.29 3.82
C TYR A 4 -3.59 -5.31 4.40
N ALA A 5 -2.60 -4.98 3.57
CA ALA A 5 -1.78 -3.83 3.77
C ALA A 5 -1.40 -3.20 2.43
N ALA A 6 -1.21 -1.88 2.44
CA ALA A 6 -0.92 -1.10 1.26
C ALA A 6 0.01 0.05 1.62
N LEU A 7 1.02 0.25 0.76
CA LEU A 7 1.81 1.46 0.74
C LEU A 7 1.31 2.31 -0.43
N LEU A 8 0.87 3.53 -0.14
CA LEU A 8 0.09 4.37 -1.06
C LEU A 8 0.69 5.77 -1.18
N VAL A 9 0.55 6.37 -2.36
CA VAL A 9 0.68 7.81 -2.54
C VAL A 9 -0.71 8.41 -2.49
N GLU A 10 -0.93 9.34 -1.56
CA GLU A 10 -2.19 10.06 -1.41
C GLU A 10 -1.96 11.54 -1.75
N PHE A 11 -2.83 12.11 -2.58
CA PHE A 11 -2.91 13.56 -2.76
C PHE A 11 -4.08 14.11 -1.96
N ARG A 12 -3.80 15.00 -1.00
CA ARG A 12 -4.83 15.62 -0.16
C ARG A 12 -4.41 17.03 0.24
N GLN A 13 -5.36 17.98 0.13
CA GLN A 13 -5.16 19.38 0.51
C GLN A 13 -3.92 20.02 -0.14
N GLY A 14 -3.67 19.73 -1.43
CA GLY A 14 -2.55 20.30 -2.16
C GLY A 14 -1.18 19.65 -1.89
N SER A 15 -1.12 18.58 -1.09
CA SER A 15 0.13 17.90 -0.72
C SER A 15 0.11 16.42 -1.10
N TYR A 16 1.27 15.91 -1.53
CA TYR A 16 1.49 14.48 -1.72
C TYR A 16 2.07 13.86 -0.45
N ARG A 17 1.51 12.72 -0.04
CA ARG A 17 1.93 12.01 1.16
C ARG A 17 2.12 10.54 0.84
N LEU A 18 3.16 9.95 1.42
CA LEU A 18 3.30 8.52 1.47
C LEU A 18 2.57 7.98 2.70
N VAL A 19 1.70 7.01 2.48
CA VAL A 19 0.79 6.50 3.50
C VAL A 19 0.90 4.98 3.59
N TRP A 20 1.11 4.50 4.81
CA TRP A 20 0.96 3.10 5.16
C TRP A 20 -0.46 2.85 5.67
N ARG A 21 -1.15 1.88 5.09
CA ARG A 21 -2.45 1.40 5.55
C ARG A 21 -2.39 -0.08 5.76
N HIS A 22 -2.97 -0.55 6.86
CA HIS A 22 -3.21 -1.96 7.05
C HIS A 22 -4.50 -2.15 7.82
N GLY A 23 -5.19 -3.24 7.52
CA GLY A 23 -6.47 -3.48 8.10
C GLY A 23 -6.88 -4.93 8.07
N TRP A 24 -8.00 -5.16 8.73
CA TRP A 24 -8.70 -6.42 8.77
C TRP A 24 -10.19 -6.16 8.59
N MET A 25 -10.82 -6.92 7.70
CA MET A 25 -12.26 -6.96 7.54
C MET A 25 -12.79 -8.23 8.19
N SER A 26 -13.74 -8.09 9.11
CA SER A 26 -14.43 -9.25 9.70
C SER A 26 -15.31 -9.96 8.67
N ASP A 27 -15.74 -11.19 8.97
CA ASP A 27 -16.69 -11.91 8.12
C ASP A 27 -18.08 -11.24 8.05
N ALA A 28 -18.37 -10.33 8.98
CA ALA A 28 -19.55 -9.47 8.97
C ALA A 28 -19.33 -8.16 8.18
N GLY A 29 -18.21 -8.01 7.47
CA GLY A 29 -17.89 -6.83 6.67
C GLY A 29 -17.40 -5.62 7.48
N VAL A 30 -17.12 -5.77 8.78
CA VAL A 30 -16.64 -4.67 9.61
C VAL A 30 -15.15 -4.46 9.37
N VAL A 31 -14.79 -3.31 8.82
CA VAL A 31 -13.40 -2.92 8.56
C VAL A 31 -12.78 -2.26 9.79
N ARG A 32 -11.65 -2.78 10.24
CA ARG A 32 -10.75 -2.13 11.19
C ARG A 32 -9.45 -1.82 10.47
N GLU A 33 -9.15 -0.54 10.32
CA GLU A 33 -7.98 -0.08 9.57
C GLU A 33 -7.16 0.90 10.41
N THR A 34 -5.84 0.80 10.26
CA THR A 34 -4.90 1.81 10.72
C THR A 34 -4.28 2.49 9.50
N ARG A 35 -4.18 3.82 9.59
CA ARG A 35 -3.55 4.68 8.59
C ARG A 35 -2.44 5.49 9.24
N GLN A 36 -1.25 5.46 8.66
CA GLN A 36 -0.09 6.22 9.11
C GLN A 36 0.53 6.99 7.94
N VAL A 37 0.77 8.29 8.12
CA VAL A 37 1.59 9.07 7.19
C VAL A 37 3.06 8.78 7.50
N LEU A 38 3.81 8.33 6.50
CA LEU A 38 5.23 8.01 6.64
C LEU A 38 6.14 9.17 6.23
N ALA A 39 5.73 9.93 5.21
CA ALA A 39 6.50 11.06 4.70
C ALA A 39 5.60 12.01 3.88
N GLU A 40 6.02 13.27 3.79
CA GLU A 40 5.58 14.17 2.73
C GLU A 40 6.47 13.97 1.49
N LEU A 41 5.86 14.08 0.30
CA LEU A 41 6.54 13.92 -0.97
C LEU A 41 6.52 15.25 -1.72
N LYS A 42 7.63 15.59 -2.37
CA LYS A 42 7.74 16.80 -3.21
C LYS A 42 6.79 16.73 -4.44
N CYS A 43 6.53 15.53 -4.94
CA CYS A 43 5.59 15.26 -6.03
C CYS A 43 4.99 13.84 -5.90
N GLY A 44 4.01 13.50 -6.73
CA GLY A 44 3.34 12.19 -6.72
C GLY A 44 4.13 11.03 -7.33
N LYS A 45 5.45 11.18 -7.55
CA LYS A 45 6.31 10.15 -8.15
C LYS A 45 7.18 9.48 -7.09
N CYS A 46 7.08 8.16 -6.98
CA CYS A 46 7.97 7.33 -6.17
C CYS A 46 7.97 5.90 -6.68
N GLN A 47 8.95 5.12 -6.26
CA GLN A 47 8.96 3.68 -6.41
C GLN A 47 8.55 3.02 -5.10
N LEU A 48 7.74 1.97 -5.22
CA LEU A 48 7.23 1.17 -4.12
C LEU A 48 7.71 -0.26 -4.31
N GLN A 49 8.05 -0.92 -3.21
CA GLN A 49 8.50 -2.31 -3.23
C GLN A 49 7.92 -3.05 -2.03
N VAL A 50 7.70 -4.36 -2.22
CA VAL A 50 7.43 -5.30 -1.15
C VAL A 50 8.35 -6.51 -1.33
N ALA A 51 9.13 -6.83 -0.31
CA ALA A 51 9.86 -8.08 -0.23
C ALA A 51 9.03 -9.08 0.60
N VAL A 52 8.74 -10.25 0.03
CA VAL A 52 8.01 -11.32 0.72
C VAL A 52 9.01 -12.37 1.19
N GLY A 53 9.20 -12.44 2.50
CA GLY A 53 10.08 -13.40 3.15
C GLY A 53 9.36 -14.69 3.54
N GLU A 54 10.06 -15.48 4.35
CA GLU A 54 9.55 -16.74 4.92
C GLU A 54 8.21 -16.53 5.66
N GLY A 55 7.32 -17.50 5.54
CA GLY A 55 6.00 -17.46 6.21
C GLY A 55 5.06 -16.36 5.70
N GLY A 56 5.37 -15.71 4.56
CA GLY A 56 4.56 -14.62 4.01
C GLY A 56 4.78 -13.30 4.73
N LEU A 57 5.95 -13.10 5.36
CA LEU A 57 6.30 -11.83 5.99
C LEU A 57 6.66 -10.78 4.92
N CYS A 58 5.79 -9.79 4.75
CA CYS A 58 5.94 -8.70 3.79
C CYS A 58 6.63 -7.51 4.45
N GLN A 59 7.80 -7.13 3.94
CA GLN A 59 8.50 -5.89 4.24
C GLN A 59 8.30 -4.91 3.10
N PHE A 60 7.58 -3.82 3.38
CA PHE A 60 7.38 -2.74 2.41
C PHE A 60 8.52 -1.73 2.48
N SER A 61 8.86 -1.16 1.33
CA SER A 61 9.88 -0.12 1.16
C SER A 61 9.47 0.85 0.06
N TRP A 62 10.05 2.03 0.07
CA TRP A 62 9.82 3.07 -0.94
C TRP A 62 11.06 3.91 -1.18
N ARG A 63 11.10 4.58 -2.32
CA ARG A 63 12.04 5.69 -2.57
C ARG A 63 11.40 6.73 -3.48
N ALA A 64 11.62 8.00 -3.17
CA ALA A 64 11.30 9.12 -4.07
C ALA A 64 12.55 9.69 -4.74
N GLU A 65 13.72 9.41 -4.17
CA GLU A 65 15.04 9.75 -4.68
C GLU A 65 15.84 8.43 -4.78
N GLU A 66 17.13 8.42 -4.47
CA GLU A 66 17.98 7.24 -4.72
C GLU A 66 17.87 6.14 -3.63
N GLU A 67 17.69 6.54 -2.37
CA GLU A 67 17.77 5.63 -1.23
C GLU A 67 16.42 4.97 -0.88
N TRP A 68 16.44 3.65 -0.72
CA TRP A 68 15.30 2.87 -0.24
C TRP A 68 15.08 3.03 1.26
N ARG A 69 13.84 3.36 1.64
CA ARG A 69 13.41 3.50 3.03
C ARG A 69 12.40 2.42 3.36
N LYS A 70 12.63 1.70 4.45
CA LYS A 70 11.72 0.66 4.93
C LYS A 70 10.52 1.28 5.66
N VAL A 71 9.34 0.67 5.48
CA VAL A 71 8.21 0.89 6.37
C VAL A 71 8.52 0.21 7.70
N PRO A 72 8.40 0.89 8.86
CA PRO A 72 8.80 0.32 10.15
C PRO A 72 8.04 -0.95 10.56
N LEU A 73 6.82 -1.12 10.05
CA LEU A 73 5.94 -2.24 10.35
C LEU A 73 5.96 -3.26 9.22
N CYS A 74 6.18 -4.52 9.57
CA CYS A 74 5.97 -5.65 8.66
C CYS A 74 4.49 -6.06 8.64
N PHE A 75 4.07 -6.67 7.53
CA PHE A 75 2.75 -7.28 7.39
C PHE A 75 2.89 -8.78 7.18
N ALA A 76 2.22 -9.61 7.98
CA ALA A 76 2.16 -11.05 7.74
C ALA A 76 0.96 -11.39 6.86
N ALA A 77 1.22 -11.86 5.65
CA ALA A 77 0.18 -12.38 4.78
C ALA A 77 -0.39 -13.68 5.37
N GLY A 78 -1.70 -13.69 5.64
CA GLY A 78 -2.36 -14.85 6.23
C GLY A 78 -2.57 -15.97 5.22
N LYS A 79 -2.56 -17.22 5.70
CA LYS A 79 -3.00 -18.37 4.91
C LYS A 79 -4.48 -18.22 4.60
N GLY A 80 -4.82 -18.01 3.33
CA GLY A 80 -6.22 -17.94 2.91
C GLY A 80 -6.90 -19.30 2.98
N LYS A 81 -8.22 -19.30 3.17
CA LYS A 81 -9.04 -20.53 3.23
C LYS A 81 -9.18 -21.20 1.86
N TRP A 82 -9.17 -20.40 0.78
CA TRP A 82 -9.42 -20.86 -0.60
C TRP A 82 -8.50 -20.20 -1.62
N VAL A 83 -8.16 -18.93 -1.41
CA VAL A 83 -7.28 -18.16 -2.29
C VAL A 83 -6.08 -17.71 -1.46
N GLY A 84 -4.88 -17.93 -1.97
CA GLY A 84 -3.65 -17.46 -1.33
C GLY A 84 -3.55 -15.94 -1.29
N ALA A 85 -2.51 -15.44 -0.62
CA ALA A 85 -2.22 -14.02 -0.59
C ALA A 85 -2.06 -13.46 -2.02
N LYS A 86 -2.58 -12.27 -2.25
CA LYS A 86 -2.43 -11.52 -3.50
C LYS A 86 -1.67 -10.23 -3.21
N PHE A 87 -0.93 -9.77 -4.20
CA PHE A 87 -0.42 -8.41 -4.26
C PHE A 87 -0.86 -7.78 -5.58
N GLY A 88 -0.91 -6.47 -5.63
CA GLY A 88 -1.37 -5.77 -6.81
C GLY A 88 -1.34 -4.26 -6.62
N LEU A 89 -1.78 -3.56 -7.65
CA LEU A 89 -1.86 -2.12 -7.71
C LEU A 89 -3.29 -1.68 -7.52
N LEU A 90 -3.49 -0.54 -6.87
CA LEU A 90 -4.80 0.07 -6.69
C LEU A 90 -4.70 1.58 -6.83
N ALA A 91 -5.71 2.16 -7.48
CA ALA A 91 -5.94 3.60 -7.52
C ALA A 91 -7.42 3.82 -7.25
N ALA A 92 -7.74 4.61 -6.23
CA ALA A 92 -9.10 4.85 -5.80
C ALA A 92 -9.24 6.27 -5.25
N SER A 93 -10.38 6.90 -5.54
CA SER A 93 -10.77 8.14 -4.88
C SER A 93 -11.58 7.83 -3.61
N MET A 94 -11.23 8.49 -2.51
CA MET A 94 -11.96 8.41 -1.24
C MET A 94 -12.92 9.59 -1.04
N VAL A 95 -12.79 10.63 -1.88
CA VAL A 95 -13.79 11.70 -2.03
C VAL A 95 -14.72 11.23 -3.16
N GLY A 96 -16.03 11.43 -3.05
CA GLY A 96 -17.03 10.91 -4.00
C GLY A 96 -16.71 11.19 -5.48
N LEU A 97 -17.55 10.68 -6.39
CA LEU A 97 -17.38 10.62 -7.86
C LEU A 97 -16.97 11.93 -8.61
N GLN A 98 -16.84 13.06 -7.92
CA GLN A 98 -16.61 14.40 -8.44
C GLN A 98 -15.11 14.78 -8.59
N SER A 99 -14.19 13.92 -8.15
CA SER A 99 -12.74 14.18 -8.22
C SER A 99 -12.09 13.28 -9.26
N GLU A 100 -11.72 13.85 -10.40
CA GLU A 100 -10.90 13.16 -11.39
C GLU A 100 -9.45 13.01 -10.89
N GLY A 101 -8.82 11.89 -11.23
CA GLY A 101 -7.43 11.61 -10.92
C GLY A 101 -6.95 10.38 -11.68
N TYR A 102 -5.65 10.29 -11.91
CA TYR A 102 -5.04 9.13 -12.55
C TYR A 102 -3.77 8.71 -11.80
N SER A 103 -3.41 7.44 -11.97
CA SER A 103 -2.10 6.93 -11.59
C SER A 103 -1.47 6.33 -12.84
N ALA A 104 -0.25 6.76 -13.15
CA ALA A 104 0.54 6.19 -14.23
C ALA A 104 1.63 5.31 -13.61
N LEU A 105 1.70 4.07 -14.08
CA LEU A 105 2.76 3.15 -13.71
C LEU A 105 3.77 3.09 -14.85
N GLN A 106 5.03 3.41 -14.54
CA GLN A 106 6.10 3.35 -15.53
C GLN A 106 6.63 1.92 -15.71
N ASP A 107 6.71 1.15 -14.63
CA ASP A 107 7.25 -0.22 -14.64
C ASP A 107 6.64 -1.06 -13.50
N PHE A 108 6.62 -2.38 -13.68
CA PHE A 108 6.19 -3.37 -12.69
C PHE A 108 7.02 -4.65 -12.82
N GLU A 109 7.84 -4.91 -11.80
CA GLU A 109 8.71 -6.08 -11.75
C GLU A 109 8.27 -7.03 -10.65
N VAL A 110 8.31 -8.33 -10.97
CA VAL A 110 8.17 -9.43 -10.01
C VAL A 110 9.42 -10.28 -10.12
N ILE A 111 10.21 -10.30 -9.04
CA ILE A 111 11.46 -11.06 -8.96
C ILE A 111 11.19 -12.26 -8.06
N LEU A 112 11.43 -13.47 -8.58
CA LEU A 112 11.19 -14.76 -7.92
C LEU A 112 12.50 -15.39 -7.45
#